data_AF-A0A966HYK6-F1
#
_entry.id   AF-A0A966HYK6-F1
#
_cell.length_a   1.000
_cell.length_b   1.000
_cell.length_c   1.000
_cell.angle_alpha   90.00
_cell.angle_beta   90.00
_cell.angle_gamma   90.00
#
_symmetry.space_group_name_H-M   'P 1'
#
loop_
_entity.id
_entity.type
_entity.pdbx_description
1 polymer ?
#
loop_
_entity_poly.entity_id
_entity_poly.type
_entity_poly.pdbx_seq_one_letter_code
_entity_poly.pdbx_strand_id
1 'polypeptide(L)'
;MIEQIKKSVMLFNAPIQRVYQANRGTIIRTVIYTIGHFVIAASCVMYFTGASFSAAITDAIVEPLLNSVWYFVLDKYWASKYPS
;
A
#
# COMPACT_ATOMS: atom_id res chain seq x y z
N MET A 1 -11.39 -39.27 -18.99
CA MET A 1 -11.56 -38.89 -17.57
C MET A 1 -10.38 -38.06 -17.05
N ILE A 2 -9.15 -38.58 -17.00
CA ILE A 2 -7.96 -37.87 -16.48
C ILE A 2 -7.66 -36.56 -17.24
N GLU A 3 -7.75 -36.57 -18.58
CA GLU A 3 -7.49 -35.36 -19.39
C GLU A 3 -8.55 -34.25 -19.18
N GLN A 4 -9.78 -34.62 -18.84
CA GLN A 4 -10.84 -33.67 -18.51
C GLN A 4 -10.61 -32.99 -17.15
N ILE A 5 -10.06 -33.76 -16.20
CA ILE A 5 -9.66 -33.26 -14.88
C ILE A 5 -8.49 -32.28 -15.03
N LYS A 6 -7.44 -32.65 -15.78
CA LYS A 6 -6.29 -31.76 -16.06
C LYS A 6 -6.72 -30.44 -16.71
N LYS A 7 -7.61 -30.49 -17.69
CA LYS A 7 -8.11 -29.28 -18.39
C LYS A 7 -8.90 -28.36 -17.46
N SER A 8 -9.70 -28.94 -16.55
CA SER A 8 -10.47 -28.18 -15.54
C SER A 8 -9.55 -27.52 -14.52
N VAL A 9 -8.50 -28.22 -14.06
CA VAL A 9 -7.47 -27.67 -13.17
C VAL A 9 -6.66 -26.57 -13.85
N MET A 10 -6.27 -26.77 -15.12
CA MET A 10 -5.53 -25.78 -15.89
C MET A 10 -6.33 -24.50 -16.15
N LEU A 11 -7.64 -24.62 -16.41
CA LEU A 11 -8.56 -23.48 -16.55
C LEU A 11 -8.65 -22.65 -15.27
N PHE A 12 -8.58 -23.30 -14.10
CA PHE A 12 -8.59 -22.60 -12.81
C PHE A 12 -7.25 -21.92 -12.49
N ASN A 13 -6.13 -22.51 -12.92
CA ASN A 13 -4.79 -21.99 -12.63
C ASN A 13 -4.34 -20.88 -13.60
N ALA A 14 -4.85 -20.86 -14.83
CA ALA A 14 -4.53 -19.86 -15.86
C ALA A 14 -4.79 -18.40 -15.45
N PRO A 15 -5.93 -18.02 -14.84
CA PRO A 15 -6.17 -16.63 -14.42
C PRO A 15 -5.23 -16.19 -13.30
N ILE A 16 -4.93 -17.08 -12.34
CA ILE A 16 -4.00 -16.79 -11.24
C ILE A 16 -2.59 -16.54 -11.78
N GLN A 17 -2.13 -17.39 -12.70
CA GLN A 17 -0.84 -17.21 -13.36
C GLN A 17 -0.78 -15.91 -14.17
N ARG A 18 -1.84 -15.56 -14.90
CA ARG A 18 -1.91 -14.29 -15.65
C ARG A 18 -1.85 -13.06 -14.75
N VAL A 19 -2.59 -13.06 -13.64
CA VAL A 19 -2.58 -11.96 -12.66
C VAL A 19 -1.20 -11.84 -12.03
N TYR A 20 -0.56 -12.96 -11.68
CA TYR A 20 0.79 -12.94 -11.11
C TYR A 20 1.82 -12.42 -12.11
N GLN A 21 1.79 -12.88 -13.37
CA GLN A 21 2.73 -12.42 -14.40
C GLN A 21 2.53 -10.96 -14.79
N ALA A 22 1.26 -10.52 -14.91
CA ALA A 22 0.93 -9.14 -15.24
C ALA A 22 1.33 -8.17 -14.11
N ASN A 23 1.18 -8.57 -12.85
CA ASN A 23 1.44 -7.69 -11.71
C ASN A 23 2.82 -7.88 -11.07
N ARG A 24 3.63 -8.85 -11.53
CA ARG A 24 4.97 -9.13 -10.96
C ARG A 24 5.86 -7.90 -10.96
N GLY A 25 5.85 -7.14 -12.06
CA GLY A 25 6.61 -5.89 -12.19
C GLY A 25 6.08 -4.79 -11.26
N THR A 26 4.76 -4.69 -11.13
CA THR A 26 4.12 -3.69 -10.26
C THR A 26 4.39 -3.96 -8.79
N ILE A 27 4.25 -5.21 -8.33
CA ILE A 27 4.48 -5.58 -6.93
C ILE A 27 5.92 -5.25 -6.50
N ILE A 28 6.92 -5.60 -7.33
CA ILE A 28 8.31 -5.30 -7.04
C ILE A 28 8.55 -3.79 -6.99
N ARG A 29 8.00 -3.03 -7.95
CA ARG A 29 8.09 -1.57 -7.97
C ARG A 29 7.45 -0.93 -6.75
N THR A 30 6.27 -1.41 -6.34
CA THR A 30 5.58 -0.93 -5.14
C THR A 30 6.43 -1.19 -3.90
N VAL A 31 6.98 -2.39 -3.73
CA VAL A 31 7.81 -2.72 -2.56
C VAL A 31 9.07 -1.84 -2.50
N ILE A 32 9.79 -1.69 -3.62
CA ILE A 32 10.99 -0.84 -3.67
C ILE A 32 10.63 0.62 -3.38
N TYR A 33 9.54 1.12 -3.94
CA TYR A 33 9.08 2.49 -3.73
C TYR A 33 8.71 2.73 -2.26
N THR A 34 7.95 1.83 -1.62
CA THR A 34 7.54 1.99 -0.22
C THR A 34 8.74 1.98 0.72
N ILE A 35 9.69 1.05 0.54
CA ILE A 35 10.89 0.98 1.37
C ILE A 35 11.78 2.21 1.15
N GLY A 36 12.04 2.57 -0.12
CA GLY A 36 12.86 3.72 -0.46
C GLY A 36 12.27 5.04 0.05
N HIS A 37 10.97 5.25 -0.13
CA HIS A 37 10.26 6.43 0.35
C HIS A 37 10.35 6.55 1.88
N PHE A 38 10.14 5.45 2.60
CA PHE A 38 10.25 5.42 4.06
C PHE A 38 11.66 5.79 4.56
N VAL A 39 12.69 5.20 3.95
CA VAL A 39 14.09 5.46 4.33
C VAL A 39 14.48 6.90 4.04
N ILE A 40 14.09 7.44 2.87
CA ILE A 40 14.40 8.82 2.49
C ILE A 40 13.64 9.80 3.40
N ALA A 41 12.35 9.58 3.66
CA ALA A 41 11.54 10.42 4.54
C ALA A 41 12.11 10.46 5.96
N ALA A 42 12.35 9.28 6.56
CA ALA A 42 12.95 9.19 7.89
C ALA A 42 14.34 9.84 7.96
N SER A 43 15.18 9.63 6.94
CA SER A 43 16.52 10.23 6.86
C SER A 43 16.48 11.75 6.72
N CYS A 44 15.56 12.27 5.89
CA CYS A 44 15.35 13.72 5.75
C CYS A 44 14.86 14.33 7.06
N VAL A 45 13.90 13.71 7.74
CA VAL A 45 13.42 14.19 9.05
C VAL A 45 14.57 14.23 10.05
N MET A 46 15.34 13.14 10.19
CA MET A 46 16.50 13.12 11.09
C MET A 46 17.56 14.17 10.72
N TYR A 47 17.80 14.39 9.43
CA TYR A 47 18.81 15.35 8.95
C TYR A 47 18.39 16.81 9.14
N PHE A 48 17.15 17.16 8.74
CA PHE A 48 16.67 18.55 8.79
C PHE A 48 16.25 18.98 10.19
N THR A 49 15.71 18.06 11.00
CA THR A 49 15.21 18.40 12.36
C THR A 49 16.17 17.98 13.48
N GLY A 50 17.21 17.20 13.17
CA GLY A 50 18.11 16.63 14.19
C GLY A 50 17.43 15.64 15.13
N ALA A 51 16.24 15.16 14.76
CA ALA A 51 15.39 14.34 15.61
C ALA A 51 15.99 12.94 15.82
N SER A 52 15.83 12.42 17.04
CA SER A 52 16.30 11.08 17.39
C SER A 52 15.53 10.00 16.62
N PHE A 53 16.12 8.79 16.50
CA PHE A 53 15.48 7.66 15.82
C PHE A 53 14.05 7.36 16.33
N SER A 54 13.80 7.60 17.62
CA SER A 54 12.47 7.48 18.23
C SER A 54 11.45 8.46 17.63
N ALA A 55 11.87 9.68 17.33
CA ALA A 55 11.01 10.70 16.73
C ALA A 55 10.73 10.37 15.26
N ALA A 56 11.70 9.86 14.50
CA ALA A 56 11.48 9.41 13.11
C ALA A 56 10.49 8.24 13.02
N ILE A 57 10.55 7.27 13.94
CA ILE A 57 9.57 6.17 14.00
C ILE A 57 8.19 6.71 14.41
N THR A 58 8.14 7.66 15.33
CA THR A 58 6.88 8.27 15.75
C THR A 58 6.23 9.00 14.59
N ASP A 59 6.99 9.81 13.84
CA ASP A 59 6.53 10.53 12.66
C ASP A 59 6.00 9.58 11.58
N ALA A 60 6.74 8.52 11.27
CA ALA A 60 6.34 7.44 10.37
C ALA A 60 4.99 6.77 10.70
N ILE A 61 4.57 6.79 11.97
CA ILE A 61 3.28 6.25 12.42
C ILE A 61 2.22 7.35 12.52
N VAL A 62 2.63 8.54 12.99
CA VAL A 62 1.72 9.67 13.20
C VAL A 62 1.23 10.25 11.88
N GLU A 63 2.08 10.39 10.86
CA GLU A 63 1.66 10.85 9.53
C GLU A 63 0.49 10.04 8.94
N PRO A 64 0.57 8.69 8.82
CA PRO A 64 -0.53 7.91 8.27
C PRO A 64 -1.78 7.95 9.16
N LEU A 65 -1.63 8.03 10.50
CA LEU A 65 -2.77 8.16 11.42
C LEU A 65 -3.47 9.51 11.27
N LEU A 66 -2.71 10.61 11.26
CA LEU A 66 -3.25 11.96 11.15
C LEU A 66 -3.94 12.15 9.79
N ASN A 67 -3.33 11.66 8.72
CA ASN A 67 -3.90 11.67 7.39
C ASN A 67 -5.22 10.85 7.34
N SER A 68 -5.25 9.68 7.97
CA SER A 68 -6.46 8.84 8.04
C SER A 68 -7.59 9.51 8.82
N VAL A 69 -7.28 10.16 9.96
CA VAL A 69 -8.26 10.91 10.76
C VAL A 69 -8.81 12.09 9.96
N TRP A 70 -7.96 12.83 9.26
CA TRP A 70 -8.39 13.95 8.42
C TRP A 70 -9.31 13.50 7.27
N TYR A 71 -8.96 12.41 6.57
CA TYR A 71 -9.83 11.82 5.55
C TYR A 71 -11.19 11.41 6.13
N PHE A 72 -11.22 10.78 7.31
CA PHE A 72 -12.49 10.41 7.96
C PHE A 72 -13.35 11.62 8.30
N VAL A 73 -12.74 12.70 8.80
CA VAL A 73 -13.46 13.96 9.10
C VAL A 73 -14.02 14.58 7.82
N LEU A 74 -13.23 14.66 6.76
CA LEU A 74 -13.67 15.17 5.47
C LEU A 74 -14.81 14.33 4.90
N ASP A 75 -14.68 13.01 4.92
CA ASP A 75 -15.72 12.08 4.44
C ASP A 75 -17.04 12.29 5.21
N LYS A 76 -16.97 12.33 6.54
CA LYS A 76 -18.13 12.61 7.41
C LYS A 76 -18.75 13.98 7.13
N TYR A 77 -17.92 15.00 6.91
CA TYR A 77 -18.38 16.36 6.63
C TYR A 77 -19.07 16.46 5.26
N TRP A 78 -18.50 15.86 4.23
CA TRP A 78 -19.10 15.83 2.89
C TRP A 78 -20.37 14.98 2.82
N ALA A 79 -20.37 13.80 3.47
CA ALA A 79 -21.57 12.96 3.59
C ALA A 79 -22.71 13.66 4.34
N SER A 80 -22.37 14.50 5.32
CA SER A 80 -23.36 15.36 6.01
C SER A 80 -23.89 16.48 5.13
N LYS A 81 -23.06 17.02 4.23
CA LYS A 81 -23.40 18.19 3.42
C LYS A 81 -24.14 17.87 2.10
N TYR A 82 -23.94 16.67 1.55
CA TYR A 82 -24.64 16.18 0.36
C TYR A 82 -25.24 14.79 0.63
N PRO A 83 -26.37 14.71 1.35
CA PRO A 83 -27.15 13.48 1.39
C PRO A 83 -27.64 13.20 -0.03
N SER A 84 -27.11 12.15 -0.66
CA SER A 84 -27.62 11.60 -1.91
C SER A 84 -28.99 10.98 -1.74
#